data_AF-A0A2E7DCL8-F1
#
_entry.id   AF-A0A2E7DCL8-F1
#
_cell.length_a   1.000
_cell.length_b   1.000
_cell.length_c   1.000
_cell.angle_alpha   90.00
_cell.angle_beta   90.00
_cell.angle_gamma   90.00
#
_symmetry.space_group_name_H-M   'P 1'
#
loop_
_entity.id
_entity.type
_entity.pdbx_description
1 polymer ?
#
loop_
_entity_poly.entity_id
_entity_poly.type
_entity_poly.pdbx_seq_one_letter_code
_entity_poly.pdbx_strand_id
1 'polypeptide(L)'
;MALSQIQSRTGGPSQEYLLLDYMRRLGRNVEGRKAVQIHLSRLRPRNRKDHHVRIAVATFEEMVQNYEGQIFALGNSDLFYICKDAAVDEIDGAIIKVRYLFNEDPLTQGDDEEDLARFCTWFNVAAQHKELLDLVKQMHRDRERTNRLAATKDKDKADQLNNVSLKELVPEQLGKLEALLAQADLSNLMRRQPVCAVTPTNPKPQPVFRELYISIADLQQTVLPEFDL
;
A
#
# COMPACT_ATOMS: atom_id res chain seq x y z
N MET A 1 16.08 15.64 -8.10
CA MET A 1 15.87 14.18 -8.15
C MET A 1 15.03 13.76 -6.96
N ALA A 2 13.72 13.60 -7.15
CA ALA A 2 12.82 13.06 -6.13
C ALA A 2 11.89 12.05 -6.80
N LEU A 3 12.35 10.80 -6.87
CA LEU A 3 11.51 9.66 -7.23
C LEU A 3 10.55 9.44 -6.06
N SER A 4 9.26 9.72 -6.26
CA SER A 4 8.22 9.25 -5.36
C SER A 4 8.21 7.73 -5.44
N GLN A 5 8.79 7.10 -4.42
CA GLN A 5 8.86 5.66 -4.30
C GLN A 5 7.44 5.11 -4.19
N ILE A 6 6.90 4.62 -5.31
CA ILE A 6 5.79 3.68 -5.33
C ILE A 6 6.39 2.32 -4.95
N GLN A 7 6.78 2.21 -3.68
CA GLN A 7 7.00 0.93 -3.06
C GLN A 7 5.73 0.60 -2.29
N SER A 8 4.95 -0.31 -2.84
CA SER A 8 4.12 -1.22 -2.05
C SER A 8 5.06 -2.08 -1.20
N ARG A 9 5.66 -1.47 -0.18
CA ARG A 9 6.31 -2.15 0.92
C ARG A 9 5.27 -2.30 2.01
N THR A 10 5.04 -3.53 2.44
CA THR A 10 4.26 -3.97 3.61
C THR A 10 4.84 -3.44 4.93
N GLY A 11 5.05 -2.12 5.02
CA GLY A 11 5.63 -1.43 6.18
C GLY A 11 5.90 0.07 5.98
N GLY A 12 5.57 0.67 4.82
CA GLY A 12 5.67 2.12 4.60
C GLY A 12 4.41 2.88 5.05
N PRO A 13 4.50 4.20 5.27
CA PRO A 13 3.32 5.02 5.55
C PRO A 13 2.32 4.95 4.39
N SER A 14 1.02 5.05 4.69
CA SER A 14 -0.04 5.02 3.68
C SER A 14 0.09 6.19 2.69
N GLN A 15 -0.38 5.99 1.46
CA GLN A 15 -0.32 7.03 0.43
C GLN A 15 -1.18 8.25 0.81
N GLU A 16 -2.29 8.03 1.52
CA GLU A 16 -3.11 9.08 2.12
C GLU A 16 -2.35 9.88 3.19
N TYR A 17 -1.48 9.22 3.98
CA TYR A 17 -0.63 9.91 4.94
C TYR A 17 0.44 10.75 4.23
N LEU A 18 1.07 10.20 3.18
CA LEU A 18 2.07 10.94 2.39
C LEU A 18 1.45 12.16 1.71
N LEU A 19 0.23 12.04 1.18
CA LEU A 19 -0.53 13.15 0.64
C LEU A 19 -0.85 14.20 1.72
N LEU A 20 -1.28 13.77 2.90
CA LEU A 20 -1.56 14.68 4.03
C LEU A 20 -0.31 15.43 4.49
N ASP A 21 0.82 14.74 4.61
CA ASP A 21 2.11 15.35 4.97
C ASP A 21 2.55 16.36 3.90
N TYR A 22 2.42 16.00 2.62
CA TYR A 22 2.71 16.91 1.51
C TYR A 22 1.84 18.17 1.55
N MET A 23 0.52 18.03 1.75
CA MET A 23 -0.40 19.17 1.88
C MET A 23 -0.08 20.06 3.09
N ARG A 24 0.33 19.48 4.22
CA ARG A 24 0.78 20.26 5.39
C ARG A 24 2.06 21.04 5.11
N ARG A 25 3.00 20.45 4.36
CA ARG A 25 4.28 21.08 4.00
C ARG A 25 4.12 22.20 2.98
N LEU A 26 3.10 22.14 2.11
CA LEU A 26 2.79 23.23 1.20
C LEU A 26 2.61 24.56 1.95
N GLY A 27 2.00 24.53 3.13
CA GLY A 27 1.93 25.68 4.04
C GLY A 27 1.36 26.93 3.37
N ARG A 28 2.23 27.91 3.08
CA ARG A 28 1.90 29.17 2.38
C ARG A 28 2.24 29.16 0.89
N ASN A 29 2.99 28.17 0.39
CA ASN A 29 3.40 28.05 -1.01
C ASN A 29 2.32 27.36 -1.86
N VAL A 30 1.10 27.90 -1.80
CA VAL A 30 -0.08 27.36 -2.51
C VAL A 30 -0.36 28.05 -3.84
N GLU A 31 0.28 29.20 -4.09
CA GLU A 31 0.11 29.97 -5.33
C GLU A 31 0.54 29.17 -6.56
N GLY A 32 -0.22 29.31 -7.64
CA GLY A 32 0.02 28.61 -8.91
C GLY A 32 -0.27 27.11 -8.88
N ARG A 33 -0.67 26.54 -7.73
CA ARG A 33 -0.87 25.09 -7.60
C ARG A 33 -2.29 24.65 -7.93
N LYS A 34 -2.38 23.58 -8.70
CA LYS A 34 -3.61 22.89 -9.07
C LYS A 34 -3.54 21.46 -8.58
N ALA A 35 -4.68 20.92 -8.19
CA ALA A 35 -4.80 19.51 -7.85
C ALA A 35 -5.98 18.87 -8.57
N VAL A 36 -5.82 17.60 -8.93
CA VAL A 36 -6.85 16.79 -9.56
C VAL A 36 -6.92 15.47 -8.83
N GLN A 37 -8.14 15.08 -8.45
CA GLN A 37 -8.46 13.73 -8.00
C GLN A 37 -9.13 12.98 -9.14
N ILE A 38 -8.60 11.80 -9.48
CA ILE A 38 -9.14 10.90 -10.50
C ILE A 38 -9.77 9.72 -9.78
N HIS A 39 -11.07 9.56 -9.94
CA HIS A 39 -11.91 8.63 -9.18
C HIS A 39 -11.92 7.22 -9.79
N LEU A 40 -10.75 6.59 -9.90
CA LEU A 40 -10.68 5.21 -10.41
C LEU A 40 -11.46 4.23 -9.53
N SER A 41 -11.68 4.54 -8.25
CA SER A 41 -12.53 3.77 -7.32
C SER A 41 -13.96 3.56 -7.80
N ARG A 42 -14.48 4.44 -8.67
CA ARG A 42 -15.82 4.35 -9.28
C ARG A 42 -15.86 3.34 -10.44
N LEU A 43 -14.71 2.95 -10.97
CA LEU A 43 -14.62 1.91 -12.00
C LEU A 43 -14.96 0.53 -11.42
N ARG A 44 -15.41 -0.36 -12.30
CA ARG A 44 -15.67 -1.76 -11.94
C ARG A 44 -14.40 -2.40 -11.39
N PRO A 45 -14.47 -3.24 -10.34
CA PRO A 45 -13.29 -3.87 -9.74
C PRO A 45 -12.40 -4.63 -10.74
N ARG A 46 -13.02 -5.21 -11.78
CA ARG A 46 -12.31 -5.95 -12.85
C ARG A 46 -11.34 -5.07 -13.66
N ASN A 47 -11.60 -3.77 -13.70
CA ASN A 47 -10.83 -2.77 -14.43
C ASN A 47 -9.75 -2.12 -13.54
N ARG A 48 -9.85 -2.23 -12.21
CA ARG A 48 -8.90 -1.67 -11.22
C ARG A 48 -7.69 -2.59 -10.91
N LYS A 49 -7.20 -3.35 -11.88
CA LYS A 49 -6.02 -4.21 -11.68
C LYS A 49 -4.78 -3.35 -11.45
N ASP A 50 -3.85 -3.85 -10.62
CA ASP A 50 -2.61 -3.15 -10.26
C ASP A 50 -1.83 -2.62 -11.47
N HIS A 51 -1.77 -3.37 -12.57
CA HIS A 51 -1.05 -2.94 -13.76
C HIS A 51 -1.74 -1.76 -14.47
N HIS A 52 -3.07 -1.69 -14.51
CA HIS A 52 -3.77 -0.53 -15.07
C HIS A 52 -3.54 0.71 -14.23
N VAL A 53 -3.58 0.60 -12.91
CA VAL A 53 -3.29 1.73 -12.00
C VAL A 53 -1.87 2.22 -12.20
N ARG A 54 -0.89 1.32 -12.36
CA ARG A 54 0.51 1.69 -12.65
C ARG A 54 0.65 2.42 -13.98
N ILE A 55 -0.02 1.96 -15.04
CA ILE A 55 0.00 2.64 -16.34
C ILE A 55 -0.64 4.02 -16.22
N ALA A 56 -1.77 4.15 -15.51
CA ALA A 56 -2.42 5.43 -15.27
C ALA A 56 -1.50 6.43 -14.53
N VAL A 57 -0.73 5.96 -13.55
CA VAL A 57 0.27 6.79 -12.86
C VAL A 57 1.42 7.19 -13.79
N ALA A 58 1.90 6.28 -14.63
CA ALA A 58 2.98 6.55 -15.59
C ALA A 58 2.59 7.63 -16.61
N THR A 59 1.30 7.77 -16.94
CA THR A 59 0.80 8.86 -17.80
C THR A 59 1.12 10.26 -17.26
N PHE A 60 1.25 10.41 -15.93
CA PHE A 60 1.57 11.68 -15.28
C PHE A 60 3.07 11.86 -14.99
N GLU A 61 3.92 10.88 -15.28
CA GLU A 61 5.34 10.89 -14.90
C GLU A 61 6.11 12.06 -15.53
N GLU A 62 5.84 12.35 -16.81
CA GLU A 62 6.42 13.50 -17.51
C GLU A 62 5.99 14.83 -16.87
N MET A 63 4.70 14.97 -16.56
CA MET A 63 4.17 16.19 -15.94
C MET A 63 4.70 16.39 -14.51
N VAL A 64 4.87 15.30 -13.76
CA VAL A 64 5.51 15.32 -12.43
C VAL A 64 6.92 15.92 -12.52
N GLN A 65 7.69 15.57 -13.54
CA GLN A 65 9.04 16.08 -13.74
C GLN A 65 9.06 17.55 -14.19
N ASN A 66 8.12 17.94 -15.06
CA ASN A 66 8.12 19.26 -15.69
C ASN A 66 7.47 20.37 -14.82
N TYR A 67 6.53 20.04 -13.93
CA TYR A 67 5.68 21.00 -13.22
C TYR A 67 5.76 20.96 -11.69
N GLU A 68 6.92 20.56 -11.15
CA GLU A 68 7.09 20.30 -9.70
C GLU A 68 5.93 19.45 -9.13
N GLY A 69 5.47 18.50 -9.95
CA GLY A 69 4.26 17.75 -9.69
C GLY A 69 4.50 16.60 -8.71
N GLN A 70 3.42 16.11 -8.12
CA GLN A 70 3.44 14.90 -7.34
C GLN A 70 2.12 14.15 -7.52
N ILE A 71 2.23 12.84 -7.74
CA ILE A 71 1.09 11.94 -7.87
C ILE A 71 1.09 10.92 -6.72
N PHE A 72 -0.08 10.66 -6.18
CA PHE A 72 -0.33 9.70 -5.12
C PHE A 72 -1.39 8.71 -5.58
N ALA A 73 -1.05 7.42 -5.60
CA ALA A 73 -2.00 6.35 -5.85
C ALA A 73 -2.58 5.87 -4.51
N LEU A 74 -3.83 6.22 -4.24
CA LEU A 74 -4.48 6.01 -2.96
C LEU A 74 -4.90 4.54 -2.76
N GLY A 75 -5.16 4.14 -1.52
CA GLY A 75 -5.55 2.78 -1.17
C GLY A 75 -6.89 2.32 -1.75
N ASN A 76 -7.76 3.27 -2.15
CA ASN A 76 -9.02 2.99 -2.85
C ASN A 76 -8.86 2.93 -4.39
N SER A 77 -7.61 2.99 -4.89
CA SER A 77 -7.21 3.09 -6.30
C SER A 77 -7.35 4.47 -6.94
N ASP A 78 -7.91 5.48 -6.27
CA ASP A 78 -7.95 6.83 -6.82
C ASP A 78 -6.54 7.40 -6.99
N LEU A 79 -6.38 8.27 -7.98
CA LEU A 79 -5.13 9.01 -8.17
C LEU A 79 -5.33 10.45 -7.73
N PHE A 80 -4.35 10.97 -7.00
CA PHE A 80 -4.34 12.37 -6.58
C PHE A 80 -3.09 13.02 -7.14
N TYR A 81 -3.26 13.94 -8.07
CA TYR A 81 -2.17 14.67 -8.72
C TYR A 81 -2.19 16.13 -8.29
N ILE A 82 -1.03 16.66 -7.89
CA ILE A 82 -0.83 18.07 -7.53
C ILE A 82 0.35 18.59 -8.35
N CYS A 83 0.24 19.79 -8.90
CA CYS A 83 1.31 20.42 -9.67
C CYS A 83 1.31 21.92 -9.50
N LYS A 84 2.41 22.56 -9.92
CA LYS A 84 2.59 24.00 -9.90
C LYS A 84 2.73 24.49 -11.35
N ASP A 85 1.95 25.51 -11.70
CA ASP A 85 2.02 26.23 -12.98
C ASP A 85 1.83 25.38 -14.25
N ALA A 86 1.27 24.17 -14.13
CA ALA A 86 0.92 23.34 -15.29
C ALA A 86 -0.27 23.94 -16.08
N ALA A 87 -0.18 23.84 -17.41
CA ALA A 87 -1.28 24.18 -18.31
C ALA A 87 -2.47 23.25 -18.07
N VAL A 88 -3.69 23.81 -18.10
CA VAL A 88 -4.92 23.02 -17.88
C VAL A 88 -5.07 21.96 -18.97
N ASP A 89 -4.85 22.35 -20.23
CA ASP A 89 -4.96 21.49 -21.40
C ASP A 89 -4.03 20.26 -21.35
N GLU A 90 -2.84 20.38 -20.77
CA GLU A 90 -1.92 19.25 -20.64
C GLU A 90 -2.39 18.24 -19.59
N ILE A 91 -2.92 18.75 -18.46
CA ILE A 91 -3.52 17.90 -17.43
C ILE A 91 -4.76 17.22 -18.00
N ASP A 92 -5.61 17.95 -18.72
CA ASP A 92 -6.78 17.37 -19.42
C ASP A 92 -6.36 16.30 -20.42
N GLY A 93 -5.31 16.54 -21.21
CA GLY A 93 -4.74 15.54 -22.11
C GLY A 93 -4.30 14.27 -21.39
N ALA A 94 -3.68 14.38 -20.21
CA ALA A 94 -3.33 13.23 -19.39
C ALA A 94 -4.57 12.51 -18.82
N ILE A 95 -5.57 13.26 -18.34
CA ILE A 95 -6.85 12.69 -17.85
C ILE A 95 -7.55 11.92 -18.98
N ILE A 96 -7.59 12.46 -20.19
CA ILE A 96 -8.17 11.81 -21.37
C ILE A 96 -7.42 10.51 -21.70
N LYS A 97 -6.09 10.52 -21.69
CA LYS A 97 -5.28 9.30 -21.89
C LYS A 97 -5.60 8.23 -20.84
N VAL A 98 -5.73 8.62 -19.57
CA VAL A 98 -6.15 7.69 -18.51
C VAL A 98 -7.58 7.20 -18.73
N ARG A 99 -8.50 8.04 -19.18
CA ARG A 99 -9.87 7.63 -19.52
C ARG A 99 -9.88 6.59 -20.64
N TYR A 100 -9.10 6.79 -21.71
CA TYR A 100 -8.96 5.82 -22.79
C TYR A 100 -8.38 4.47 -22.34
N LEU A 101 -7.45 4.47 -21.38
CA LEU A 101 -6.90 3.24 -20.80
C LEU A 101 -8.00 2.35 -20.19
N PHE A 102 -9.09 2.95 -19.72
CA PHE A 102 -10.22 2.26 -19.09
C PHE A 102 -11.46 2.20 -19.99
N ASN A 103 -11.32 2.32 -21.32
CA ASN A 103 -12.44 2.37 -22.26
C ASN A 103 -13.41 1.17 -22.15
N GLU A 104 -12.98 0.01 -21.66
CA GLU A 104 -13.87 -1.13 -21.41
C GLU A 104 -14.85 -0.91 -20.24
N ASP A 105 -14.73 0.19 -19.48
CA ASP A 105 -15.64 0.55 -18.41
C ASP A 105 -16.77 1.49 -18.89
N PRO A 106 -18.04 1.18 -18.61
CA PRO A 106 -19.16 2.07 -18.94
C PRO A 106 -19.03 3.49 -18.38
N LEU A 107 -18.32 3.67 -17.25
CA LEU A 107 -18.08 4.98 -16.66
C LEU A 107 -17.25 5.90 -17.57
N THR A 108 -16.51 5.33 -18.52
CA THR A 108 -15.64 6.08 -19.44
C THR A 108 -16.23 6.28 -20.83
N GLN A 109 -17.44 5.78 -21.09
CA GLN A 109 -18.05 5.79 -22.44
C GLN A 109 -18.84 7.06 -22.76
N GLY A 110 -19.18 7.88 -21.76
CA GLY A 110 -19.91 9.13 -21.98
C GLY A 110 -18.99 10.33 -22.10
N ASP A 111 -19.13 11.12 -23.17
CA ASP A 111 -18.27 12.27 -23.52
C ASP A 111 -18.80 13.62 -23.02
N ASP A 112 -19.87 13.61 -22.24
CA ASP A 112 -20.47 14.83 -21.71
C ASP A 112 -19.70 15.37 -20.50
N GLU A 113 -19.81 16.68 -20.26
CA GLU A 113 -19.15 17.38 -19.15
C GLU A 113 -19.50 16.78 -17.77
N GLU A 114 -20.70 16.22 -17.66
CA GLU A 114 -21.17 15.53 -16.44
C GLU A 114 -20.40 14.23 -16.17
N ASP A 115 -19.99 13.50 -17.21
CA ASP A 115 -19.22 12.27 -17.07
C ASP A 115 -17.74 12.55 -16.75
N LEU A 116 -17.19 13.62 -17.31
CA LEU A 116 -15.86 14.15 -16.91
C LEU A 116 -15.83 14.53 -15.42
N ALA A 117 -16.87 15.20 -14.93
CA ALA A 117 -17.01 15.55 -13.51
C ALA A 117 -17.19 14.33 -12.59
N ARG A 118 -17.71 13.22 -13.11
CA ARG A 118 -17.80 11.94 -12.40
C ARG A 118 -16.46 11.21 -12.37
N PHE A 119 -15.63 11.38 -13.39
CA PHE A 119 -14.32 10.72 -13.49
C PHE A 119 -13.22 11.48 -12.74
N CYS A 120 -13.26 12.80 -12.72
CA CYS A 120 -12.25 13.63 -12.06
C CYS A 120 -12.86 14.81 -11.31
N THR A 121 -12.15 15.30 -10.30
CA THR A 121 -12.50 16.51 -9.55
C THR A 121 -11.29 17.42 -9.48
N TRP A 122 -11.50 18.67 -9.88
CA TRP A 122 -10.48 19.71 -9.91
C TRP A 122 -10.51 20.55 -8.63
N PHE A 123 -9.33 20.94 -8.18
CA PHE A 123 -9.14 21.80 -7.03
C PHE A 123 -8.14 22.90 -7.36
N ASN A 124 -8.53 24.15 -7.06
CA ASN A 124 -7.59 25.25 -7.03
C ASN A 124 -6.96 25.28 -5.63
N VAL A 125 -5.71 24.84 -5.51
CA VAL A 125 -5.05 24.68 -4.20
C VAL A 125 -4.89 26.02 -3.49
N ALA A 126 -4.68 27.12 -4.23
CA ALA A 126 -4.56 28.44 -3.64
C ALA A 126 -5.86 28.91 -2.97
N ALA A 127 -7.00 28.72 -3.63
CA ALA A 127 -8.30 29.15 -3.13
C ALA A 127 -8.91 28.17 -2.11
N GLN A 128 -8.72 26.86 -2.33
CA GLN A 128 -9.43 25.79 -1.62
C GLN A 128 -8.52 25.01 -0.67
N HIS A 129 -7.35 25.55 -0.30
CA HIS A 129 -6.37 24.85 0.53
C HIS A 129 -6.96 24.21 1.80
N LYS A 130 -7.80 24.97 2.52
CA LYS A 130 -8.40 24.50 3.78
C LYS A 130 -9.36 23.32 3.55
N GLU A 131 -10.24 23.44 2.57
CA GLU A 131 -11.21 22.41 2.19
C GLU A 131 -10.50 21.14 1.71
N LEU A 132 -9.48 21.31 0.86
CA LEU A 132 -8.65 20.21 0.36
C LEU A 132 -7.91 19.49 1.49
N LEU A 133 -7.35 20.25 2.44
CA LEU A 133 -6.66 19.68 3.59
C LEU A 133 -7.62 18.88 4.49
N ASP A 134 -8.83 19.37 4.70
CA ASP A 134 -9.84 18.67 5.49
C ASP A 134 -10.37 17.42 4.77
N LEU A 135 -10.54 17.46 3.46
CA LEU A 135 -10.83 16.30 2.62
C LEU A 135 -9.74 15.23 2.77
N VAL A 136 -8.47 15.59 2.59
CA VAL A 136 -7.34 14.67 2.71
C VAL A 136 -7.22 14.09 4.13
N LYS A 137 -7.48 14.89 5.18
CA LYS A 137 -7.57 14.37 6.56
C LYS A 137 -8.68 13.34 6.71
N GLN A 138 -9.83 13.56 6.09
CA GLN A 138 -10.94 12.60 6.12
C GLN A 138 -10.54 11.29 5.42
N MET A 139 -9.97 11.37 4.23
CA MET A 139 -9.49 10.19 3.48
C MET A 139 -8.47 9.38 4.29
N HIS A 140 -7.52 10.05 4.96
CA HIS A 140 -6.56 9.39 5.84
C HIS A 140 -7.26 8.69 7.03
N ARG A 141 -8.22 9.35 7.69
CA ARG A 141 -9.00 8.75 8.79
C ARG A 141 -9.81 7.54 8.34
N ASP A 142 -10.42 7.61 7.17
CA ASP A 142 -11.22 6.51 6.61
C ASP A 142 -10.33 5.31 6.26
N ARG A 143 -9.12 5.56 5.73
CA ARG A 143 -8.10 4.53 5.49
C ARG A 143 -7.65 3.85 6.77
N GLU A 144 -7.36 4.63 7.81
CA GLU A 144 -6.97 4.12 9.13
C GLU A 144 -8.09 3.31 9.78
N ARG A 145 -9.34 3.78 9.69
CA ARG A 145 -10.51 3.04 10.19
C ARG A 145 -10.64 1.69 9.49
N THR A 146 -10.50 1.68 8.17
CA THR A 146 -10.57 0.45 7.36
C THR A 146 -9.46 -0.53 7.72
N ASN A 147 -8.23 -0.03 7.90
CA ASN A 147 -7.10 -0.83 8.36
C ASN A 147 -7.33 -1.42 9.76
N ARG A 148 -7.86 -0.64 10.70
CA ARG A 148 -8.18 -1.14 12.05
C ARG A 148 -9.23 -2.24 12.01
N LEU A 149 -10.28 -2.07 11.19
CA LEU A 149 -11.33 -3.08 11.01
C LEU A 149 -10.81 -4.36 10.33
N ALA A 150 -9.87 -4.23 9.38
CA ALA A 150 -9.19 -5.38 8.78
C ALA A 150 -8.30 -6.09 9.80
N ALA A 151 -7.51 -5.34 10.58
CA ALA A 151 -6.66 -5.89 11.63
C ALA A 151 -7.45 -6.60 12.74
N THR A 152 -8.64 -6.11 13.11
CA THR A 152 -9.52 -6.82 14.05
C THR A 152 -10.09 -8.09 13.43
N LYS A 153 -10.47 -8.09 12.14
CA LYS A 153 -10.93 -9.32 11.45
C LYS A 153 -9.83 -10.36 11.29
N ASP A 154 -8.60 -9.92 11.03
CA ASP A 154 -7.44 -10.80 10.96
C ASP A 154 -7.04 -11.33 12.33
N LYS A 155 -7.22 -10.53 13.40
CA LYS A 155 -7.13 -11.02 14.78
C LYS A 155 -8.24 -12.02 15.10
N ASP A 156 -9.50 -11.76 14.74
CA ASP A 156 -10.61 -12.69 14.97
C ASP A 156 -10.42 -14.00 14.19
N LYS A 157 -9.85 -13.94 12.97
CA LYS A 157 -9.47 -15.14 12.19
C LYS A 157 -8.25 -15.86 12.77
N ALA A 158 -7.23 -15.13 13.22
CA ALA A 158 -6.07 -15.71 13.89
C ALA A 158 -6.46 -16.32 15.24
N ASP A 159 -7.36 -15.68 16.00
CA ASP A 159 -7.93 -16.19 17.24
C ASP A 159 -8.89 -17.35 16.98
N GLN A 160 -9.55 -17.45 15.82
CA GLN A 160 -10.31 -18.64 15.42
C GLN A 160 -9.41 -19.80 14.97
N LEU A 161 -8.28 -19.52 14.33
CA LEU A 161 -7.25 -20.51 13.98
C LEU A 161 -6.49 -20.98 15.23
N ASN A 162 -6.26 -20.09 16.20
CA ASN A 162 -5.64 -20.38 17.50
C ASN A 162 -6.64 -20.93 18.54
N ASN A 163 -7.96 -20.82 18.33
CA ASN A 163 -9.02 -21.46 19.13
C ASN A 163 -9.40 -22.86 18.62
N VAL A 164 -8.58 -23.50 17.78
CA VAL A 164 -8.43 -24.94 17.98
C VAL A 164 -7.69 -25.05 19.30
N SER A 165 -8.38 -25.35 20.39
CA SER A 165 -7.78 -25.47 21.72
C SER A 165 -6.64 -26.50 21.65
N LEU A 166 -5.42 -26.00 21.43
CA LEU A 166 -4.24 -26.83 21.35
C LEU A 166 -4.13 -27.53 22.70
N LYS A 167 -4.08 -28.85 22.68
CA LYS A 167 -4.02 -29.64 23.91
C LYS A 167 -2.67 -29.37 24.57
N GLU A 168 -2.66 -29.26 25.89
CA GLU A 168 -1.42 -29.17 26.67
C GLU A 168 -0.53 -30.39 26.38
N LEU A 169 0.79 -30.17 26.32
CA LEU A 169 1.75 -31.25 26.05
C LEU A 169 1.81 -32.23 27.24
N VAL A 170 1.47 -33.49 26.99
CA VAL A 170 1.55 -34.59 27.98
C VAL A 170 2.89 -35.31 27.81
N PRO A 171 3.53 -35.86 28.88
CA PRO A 171 4.84 -36.52 28.79
C PRO A 171 4.97 -37.58 27.69
N GLU A 172 3.91 -38.32 27.38
CA GLU A 172 3.89 -39.29 26.28
C GLU A 172 4.08 -38.65 24.89
N GLN A 173 3.49 -37.46 24.66
CA GLN A 173 3.63 -36.74 23.41
C GLN A 173 5.00 -36.07 23.30
N LEU A 174 5.56 -35.63 24.43
CA LEU A 174 6.93 -35.12 24.49
C LEU A 174 7.94 -36.21 24.08
N GLY A 175 7.77 -37.44 24.56
CA GLY A 175 8.63 -38.57 24.16
C GLY A 175 8.49 -38.91 22.67
N LYS A 176 7.29 -38.78 22.09
CA LYS A 176 7.10 -38.95 20.63
C LYS A 176 7.76 -37.84 19.83
N LEU A 177 7.66 -36.60 20.30
CA LEU A 177 8.33 -35.44 19.70
C LEU A 177 9.84 -35.64 19.70
N GLU A 178 10.43 -36.06 20.82
CA GLU A 178 11.87 -36.33 20.93
C GLU A 178 12.33 -37.43 19.96
N ALA A 179 11.60 -38.55 19.89
CA ALA A 179 11.92 -39.64 18.98
C ALA A 179 11.80 -39.23 17.50
N LEU A 180 10.80 -38.41 17.16
CA LEU A 180 10.63 -37.84 15.82
C LEU A 180 11.77 -36.88 15.47
N LEU A 181 12.12 -35.95 16.36
CA LEU A 181 13.23 -35.01 16.15
C LEU A 181 14.57 -35.75 15.97
N ALA A 182 14.76 -36.87 16.66
CA ALA A 182 15.98 -37.67 16.54
C ALA A 182 16.11 -38.43 15.20
N GLN A 183 14.99 -38.70 14.52
CA GLN A 183 14.96 -39.52 13.30
C GLN A 183 14.56 -38.73 12.04
N ALA A 184 13.93 -37.57 12.20
CA ALA A 184 13.40 -36.78 11.09
C ALA A 184 14.48 -35.94 10.40
N ASP A 185 14.40 -35.86 9.07
CA ASP A 185 15.18 -34.90 8.30
C ASP A 185 14.52 -33.50 8.38
N LEU A 186 15.05 -32.66 9.25
CA LEU A 186 14.58 -31.29 9.49
C LEU A 186 15.15 -30.28 8.48
N SER A 187 15.90 -30.71 7.46
CA SER A 187 16.52 -29.82 6.47
C SER A 187 15.51 -28.88 5.81
N ASN A 188 14.26 -29.31 5.63
CA ASN A 188 13.18 -28.52 5.05
C ASN A 188 12.61 -27.43 5.98
N LEU A 189 12.82 -27.57 7.30
CA LEU A 189 12.40 -26.59 8.31
C LEU A 189 13.53 -25.63 8.69
N MET A 190 14.77 -25.93 8.29
CA MET A 190 15.94 -25.10 8.53
C MET A 190 15.98 -23.92 7.57
N ARG A 191 15.93 -22.71 8.12
CA ARG A 191 16.08 -21.44 7.40
C ARG A 191 17.42 -20.81 7.74
N ARG A 192 17.96 -20.00 6.82
CA ARG A 192 19.18 -19.22 7.06
C ARG A 192 18.82 -17.76 7.31
N GLN A 193 18.87 -17.34 8.56
CA GLN A 193 18.56 -15.95 8.95
C GLN A 193 19.83 -15.09 8.87
N PRO A 194 19.88 -14.06 8.02
CA PRO A 194 21.05 -13.18 7.95
C PRO A 194 21.10 -12.29 9.18
N VAL A 195 22.26 -12.29 9.85
CA VAL A 195 22.58 -11.33 10.91
C VAL A 195 23.32 -10.17 10.28
N CYS A 196 22.72 -8.98 10.37
CA CYS A 196 23.24 -7.78 9.72
C CYS A 196 23.86 -6.82 10.73
N ALA A 197 25.01 -6.25 10.38
CA ALA A 197 25.57 -5.10 11.08
C ALA A 197 25.09 -3.81 10.41
N VAL A 198 24.76 -2.83 11.24
CA VAL A 198 24.55 -1.44 10.83
C VAL A 198 25.59 -0.62 11.56
N THR A 199 26.44 0.09 10.82
CA THR A 199 27.48 0.94 11.41
C THR A 199 27.16 2.41 11.17
N PRO A 200 27.64 3.33 12.03
CA PRO A 200 27.43 4.77 11.82
C PRO A 200 27.96 5.25 10.45
N THR A 201 29.01 4.60 9.95
CA THR A 201 29.65 4.91 8.66
C THR A 201 28.88 4.35 7.47
N ASN A 202 28.07 3.30 7.66
CA ASN A 202 27.23 2.72 6.62
C ASN A 202 25.84 2.33 7.17
N PRO A 203 24.81 3.17 6.94
CA PRO A 203 23.47 2.93 7.46
C PRO A 203 22.72 1.82 6.73
N LYS A 204 23.29 1.23 5.66
CA LYS A 204 22.69 0.07 4.99
C LYS A 204 23.06 -1.21 5.76
N PRO A 205 22.08 -2.04 6.18
CA PRO A 205 22.36 -3.31 6.83
C PRO A 205 23.24 -4.20 5.96
N GLN A 206 24.39 -4.62 6.50
CA GLN A 206 25.32 -5.52 5.83
C GLN A 206 25.31 -6.90 6.51
N PRO A 207 25.04 -8.00 5.80
CA PRO A 207 25.04 -9.33 6.39
C PRO A 207 26.46 -9.73 6.79
N VAL A 208 26.65 -10.01 8.08
CA VAL A 208 27.94 -10.42 8.65
C VAL A 208 28.05 -11.94 8.69
N PHE A 209 26.96 -12.62 9.06
CA PHE A 209 26.87 -14.07 9.00
C PHE A 209 25.41 -14.52 8.86
N ARG A 210 25.20 -15.83 8.75
CA ARG A 210 23.86 -16.43 8.68
C ARG A 210 23.72 -17.46 9.80
N GLU A 211 22.72 -17.26 10.64
CA GLU A 211 22.32 -18.23 11.65
C GLU A 211 21.36 -19.26 11.04
N LEU A 212 21.41 -20.49 11.54
CA LEU A 212 20.41 -21.51 11.22
C LEU A 212 19.24 -21.36 12.19
N TYR A 213 18.06 -21.11 11.63
CA TYR A 213 16.84 -20.86 12.37
C TYR A 213 15.79 -21.91 12.02
N ILE A 214 15.10 -22.43 13.04
CA ILE A 214 13.94 -23.32 12.89
C ILE A 214 12.77 -22.63 13.59
N SER A 215 11.66 -22.45 12.87
CA SER A 215 10.43 -21.88 13.42
C SER A 215 9.72 -22.92 14.28
N ILE A 216 9.45 -22.60 15.54
CA ILE A 216 8.67 -23.47 16.43
C ILE A 216 7.24 -23.64 15.91
N ALA A 217 6.65 -22.60 15.34
CA ALA A 217 5.32 -22.68 14.73
C ALA A 217 5.29 -23.61 13.51
N ASP A 218 6.32 -23.57 12.66
CA ASP A 218 6.41 -24.45 11.49
C ASP A 218 6.69 -25.90 11.93
N LEU A 219 7.51 -26.06 12.98
CA LEU A 219 7.81 -27.34 13.59
C LEU A 219 6.55 -27.97 14.19
N GLN A 220 5.76 -27.19 14.93
CA GLN A 220 4.48 -27.61 15.49
C GLN A 220 3.51 -28.04 14.39
N GLN A 221 3.32 -27.25 13.34
CA GLN A 221 2.47 -27.64 12.20
C GLN A 221 2.91 -28.95 11.53
N THR A 222 4.21 -29.21 11.51
CA THR A 222 4.78 -30.40 10.85
C THR A 222 4.72 -31.64 11.73
N VAL A 223 4.90 -31.49 13.05
CA VAL A 223 5.14 -32.61 13.97
C VAL A 223 3.98 -32.85 14.94
N LEU A 224 3.38 -31.80 15.49
CA LEU A 224 2.30 -31.87 16.48
C LEU A 224 1.30 -30.69 16.32
N PRO A 225 0.50 -30.66 15.24
CA PRO A 225 -0.36 -29.51 14.92
C PRO A 225 -1.52 -29.30 15.92
N GLU A 226 -1.82 -30.31 16.75
CA GLU A 226 -2.92 -30.28 17.73
C GLU A 226 -2.46 -29.93 19.16
N PHE A 227 -1.17 -29.77 19.41
CA PHE A 227 -0.60 -29.55 20.75
C PHE A 227 0.19 -28.24 20.82
N ASP A 228 0.22 -27.63 22.01
CA ASP A 228 0.92 -26.36 22.27
C ASP A 228 2.40 -26.60 22.62
N LEU A 229 3.31 -26.12 21.78
CA LEU A 229 4.72 -26.55 21.70
C LEU A 229 5.71 -25.44 22.11
#